data_AF-A0A918Q390-F1
#
_entry.id   AF-A0A918Q390-F1
#
_cell.length_a   1.000
_cell.length_b   1.000
_cell.length_c   1.000
_cell.angle_alpha   90.00
_cell.angle_beta   90.00
_cell.angle_gamma   90.00
#
_symmetry.space_group_name_H-M   'P 1'
#
loop_
_entity.id
_entity.type
_entity.pdbx_description
1 polymer ?
#
loop_
_entity_poly.entity_id
_entity_poly.type
_entity_poly.pdbx_seq_one_letter_code
_entity_poly.pdbx_strand_id
1 'polypeptide(L)'
;MLSAGSEFRLTTDASTGYAAARTDTLSSSHDKQRVLLHLYLAIRDLRAGDTDEAFRTANGALAEGIRLRSGKIVDKARRFRSACTGAHRSAAVRKFDDLIHSSYL
;
A
#
# COMPACT_ATOMS: atom_id res chain seq x y z
N MET A 1 -62.99 -10.50 -3.77
CA MET A 1 -62.37 -10.55 -2.43
C MET A 1 -60.89 -10.86 -2.65
N LEU A 2 -60.03 -9.85 -2.81
CA LEU A 2 -59.26 -9.11 -1.78
C LEU A 2 -58.06 -9.91 -1.21
N SER A 3 -56.90 -9.24 -1.25
CA SER A 3 -55.63 -9.50 -0.55
C SER A 3 -54.71 -10.61 -1.07
N ALA A 4 -53.40 -10.43 -1.14
CA ALA A 4 -52.52 -9.27 -0.95
C ALA A 4 -51.16 -9.68 -1.55
N GLY A 5 -50.55 -8.84 -2.38
CA GLY A 5 -49.33 -8.16 -1.96
C GLY A 5 -48.12 -9.09 -1.81
N SER A 6 -47.69 -9.73 -2.91
CA SER A 6 -46.35 -10.31 -3.00
C SER A 6 -45.33 -9.17 -2.94
N GLU A 7 -44.86 -8.89 -1.73
CA GLU A 7 -43.94 -7.80 -1.46
C GLU A 7 -42.69 -7.91 -2.33
N PHE A 8 -42.57 -6.88 -3.14
CA PHE A 8 -41.48 -6.51 -4.03
C PHE A 8 -40.19 -6.33 -3.23
N ARG A 9 -39.54 -7.45 -2.93
CA ARG A 9 -38.29 -7.54 -2.17
C ARG A 9 -37.10 -7.38 -3.13
N LEU A 10 -36.89 -6.19 -3.70
CA LEU A 10 -35.90 -6.02 -4.77
C LEU A 10 -35.02 -4.76 -4.75
N THR A 11 -34.94 -3.96 -3.68
CA THR A 11 -34.14 -2.71 -3.76
C THR A 11 -33.13 -2.45 -2.64
N THR A 12 -33.18 -3.16 -1.51
CA THR A 12 -32.29 -2.83 -0.37
C THR A 12 -30.85 -3.32 -0.55
N ASP A 13 -30.62 -4.44 -1.24
CA ASP A 13 -29.28 -5.03 -1.41
C ASP A 13 -28.35 -4.19 -2.29
N ALA A 14 -28.90 -3.50 -3.29
CA ALA A 14 -28.12 -2.66 -4.20
C ALA A 14 -27.54 -1.41 -3.49
N SER A 15 -28.30 -0.80 -2.57
CA SER A 15 -27.84 0.36 -1.80
C SER A 15 -26.76 -0.03 -0.77
N THR A 16 -26.92 -1.18 -0.12
CA THR A 16 -25.94 -1.73 0.84
C THR A 16 -24.66 -2.16 0.12
N GLY A 17 -24.78 -2.78 -1.06
CA GLY A 17 -23.64 -3.13 -1.90
C GLY A 17 -22.84 -1.92 -2.37
N TYR A 18 -23.50 -0.83 -2.77
CA TYR A 18 -22.82 0.40 -3.17
C TYR A 18 -22.12 1.10 -2.00
N ALA A 19 -22.74 1.12 -0.81
CA ALA A 19 -22.12 1.68 0.38
C ALA A 19 -20.86 0.91 0.79
N ALA A 20 -20.91 -0.43 0.78
CA ALA A 20 -19.77 -1.30 1.07
C ALA A 20 -18.64 -1.16 0.04
N ALA A 21 -18.97 -1.17 -1.26
CA ALA A 21 -17.99 -0.95 -2.33
C ALA A 21 -17.31 0.42 -2.21
N ARG A 22 -18.06 1.45 -1.83
CA ARG A 22 -17.52 2.79 -1.58
C ARG A 22 -16.60 2.82 -0.36
N THR A 23 -16.98 2.22 0.76
CA THR A 23 -16.11 2.15 1.96
C THR A 23 -14.82 1.39 1.68
N ASP A 24 -14.89 0.28 0.95
CA ASP A 24 -13.71 -0.51 0.57
C ASP A 24 -12.77 0.27 -0.35
N THR A 25 -13.35 1.01 -1.31
CA THR A 25 -12.58 1.87 -2.22
C THR A 25 -11.86 2.99 -1.46
N LEU A 26 -12.54 3.66 -0.52
CA LEU A 26 -11.92 4.68 0.33
C LEU A 26 -10.83 4.09 1.22
N SER A 27 -11.08 2.94 1.84
CA SER A 27 -10.09 2.26 2.68
C SER A 27 -8.83 1.92 1.89
N SER A 28 -8.97 1.34 0.68
CA SER A 28 -7.83 1.07 -0.20
C SER A 28 -7.07 2.33 -0.61
N SER A 29 -7.78 3.44 -0.85
CA SER A 29 -7.15 4.74 -1.16
C SER A 29 -6.33 5.26 0.02
N HIS A 30 -6.90 5.24 1.23
CA HIS A 30 -6.21 5.66 2.45
C HIS A 30 -5.00 4.76 2.74
N ASP A 31 -5.10 3.45 2.52
CA ASP A 31 -3.96 2.56 2.67
C ASP A 31 -2.82 2.91 1.71
N LYS A 32 -3.13 3.17 0.43
CA LYS A 32 -2.12 3.63 -0.54
C LYS A 32 -1.49 4.95 -0.11
N GLN A 33 -2.27 5.89 0.42
CA GLN A 33 -1.76 7.17 0.93
C GLN A 33 -0.85 6.99 2.15
N ARG A 34 -1.22 6.14 3.12
CA ARG A 34 -0.40 5.84 4.29
C ARG A 34 0.93 5.21 3.91
N VAL A 35 0.92 4.25 2.97
CA VAL A 35 2.14 3.61 2.49
C VAL A 35 3.06 4.60 1.79
N LEU A 36 2.51 5.51 0.96
CA LEU A 36 3.29 6.57 0.35
C LEU A 36 3.91 7.51 1.39
N LEU A 37 3.16 7.86 2.44
CA LEU A 37 3.69 8.66 3.54
C LEU A 37 4.88 7.97 4.23
N HIS A 38 4.80 6.67 4.50
CA HIS A 38 5.93 5.91 5.06
C HIS A 38 7.17 5.93 4.14
N LEU A 39 7.00 5.84 2.81
CA LEU A 39 8.13 6.00 1.89
C LEU A 39 8.74 7.42 1.95
N TYR A 40 7.92 8.46 2.11
CA TYR A 40 8.44 9.81 2.28
C TYR A 40 9.20 10.01 3.60
N LEU A 41 8.72 9.40 4.69
CA LEU A 41 9.43 9.38 5.96
C LEU A 41 10.77 8.65 5.82
N ALA A 42 10.80 7.48 5.17
CA ALA A 42 12.05 6.78 4.89
C ALA A 42 13.04 7.62 4.07
N ILE A 43 12.56 8.39 3.07
CA ILE A 43 13.42 9.31 2.30
C ILE A 43 13.99 10.41 3.21
N ARG A 44 13.18 10.96 4.12
CA ARG A 44 13.63 11.97 5.09
C ARG A 44 14.70 11.39 6.01
N ASP A 45 14.47 10.20 6.55
CA ASP A 45 15.39 9.54 7.48
C ASP A 45 16.70 9.16 6.77
N LEU A 46 16.63 8.74 5.49
CA LEU A 46 17.82 8.52 4.66
C LEU A 46 18.66 9.79 4.47
N ARG A 47 18.00 10.94 4.29
CA ARG A 47 18.69 12.25 4.20
C ARG A 47 19.29 12.71 5.53
N ALA A 48 18.74 12.26 6.65
CA ALA A 48 19.28 12.52 7.98
C ALA A 48 20.51 11.65 8.31
N GLY A 49 20.78 10.62 7.51
CA GLY A 49 21.91 9.69 7.71
C GLY A 49 21.51 8.39 8.42
N ASP A 50 20.25 8.27 8.87
CA ASP A 50 19.70 7.10 9.58
C ASP A 50 19.31 5.99 8.59
N THR A 51 20.30 5.49 7.85
CA THR A 51 20.09 4.56 6.73
C THR A 51 19.37 3.29 7.16
N ASP A 52 19.74 2.70 8.30
CA ASP A 52 19.09 1.46 8.75
C ASP A 52 17.61 1.65 9.11
N GLU A 53 17.26 2.76 9.75
CA GLU A 53 15.86 3.07 10.09
C GLU A 53 15.04 3.40 8.84
N ALA A 54 15.63 4.17 7.92
CA ALA A 54 15.03 4.46 6.63
C ALA A 54 14.68 3.17 5.88
N PHE A 55 15.60 2.21 5.83
CA PHE A 55 15.36 0.93 5.17
C PHE A 55 14.38 0.03 5.93
N ARG A 56 14.33 0.06 7.27
CA ARG A 56 13.29 -0.65 8.04
C ARG A 56 11.89 -0.14 7.70
N THR A 57 11.73 1.18 7.68
CA THR A 57 10.45 1.83 7.33
C THR A 57 10.08 1.55 5.87
N ALA A 58 11.05 1.66 4.95
CA ALA A 58 10.82 1.37 3.53
C ALA A 58 10.46 -0.09 3.27
N ASN A 59 11.03 -1.05 4.00
CA ASN A 59 10.68 -2.48 3.91
C ASN A 59 9.20 -2.72 4.21
N GLY A 60 8.69 -2.15 5.30
CA GLY A 60 7.28 -2.27 5.67
C GLY A 60 6.37 -1.64 4.61
N ALA A 61 6.73 -0.46 4.11
CA ALA A 61 5.98 0.23 3.06
C ALA A 61 5.98 -0.55 1.73
N LEU A 62 7.11 -1.14 1.33
CA LEU A 62 7.19 -1.94 0.11
C LEU A 62 6.38 -3.23 0.21
N ALA A 63 6.49 -3.96 1.32
CA ALA A 63 5.69 -5.17 1.54
C ALA A 63 4.19 -4.88 1.44
N GLU A 64 3.75 -3.78 2.05
CA GLU A 64 2.36 -3.34 1.97
C GLU A 64 1.97 -2.86 0.56
N GLY A 65 2.87 -2.18 -0.14
CA GLY A 65 2.69 -1.80 -1.54
C GLY A 65 2.48 -3.00 -2.48
N ILE A 66 3.23 -4.09 -2.25
CA ILE A 66 3.09 -5.37 -2.96
C ILE A 66 1.75 -6.03 -2.61
N ARG A 67 1.36 -6.04 -1.33
CA ARG A 67 0.05 -6.55 -0.87
C ARG A 67 -1.10 -5.82 -1.56
N LEU A 68 -1.00 -4.50 -1.68
CA LEU A 68 -1.98 -3.63 -2.34
C LEU A 68 -1.90 -3.65 -3.88
N ARG A 69 -0.98 -4.44 -4.47
CA ARG A 69 -0.74 -4.54 -5.93
C ARG A 69 -0.54 -3.18 -6.61
N SER A 70 0.13 -2.25 -5.92
CA SER A 70 0.27 -0.86 -6.38
C SER A 70 1.62 -0.63 -7.05
N GLY A 71 1.65 -0.66 -8.39
CA GLY A 71 2.86 -0.38 -9.17
C GLY A 71 3.48 0.98 -8.85
N LYS A 72 2.64 2.01 -8.61
CA LYS A 72 3.12 3.35 -8.24
C LYS A 72 3.93 3.36 -6.93
N ILE A 73 3.56 2.52 -5.96
CA ILE A 73 4.29 2.41 -4.68
C ILE A 73 5.61 1.69 -4.90
N VAL A 74 5.60 0.59 -5.65
CA VAL A 74 6.82 -0.16 -6.02
C VAL A 74 7.79 0.75 -6.77
N ASP A 75 7.32 1.54 -7.73
CA ASP A 75 8.15 2.50 -8.46
C ASP A 75 8.76 3.58 -7.56
N LYS A 76 8.05 4.01 -6.51
CA LYS A 76 8.60 4.96 -5.55
C LYS A 76 9.63 4.31 -4.63
N ALA A 77 9.40 3.07 -4.21
CA ALA A 77 10.39 2.28 -3.48
C ALA A 77 11.68 2.08 -4.30
N ARG A 78 11.57 1.86 -5.62
CA ARG A 78 12.74 1.82 -6.54
C ARG A 78 13.52 3.13 -6.55
N ARG A 79 12.81 4.26 -6.67
CA ARG A 79 13.44 5.59 -6.63
C ARG A 79 14.13 5.86 -5.29
N PHE A 80 13.55 5.41 -4.19
CA PHE A 80 14.19 5.43 -2.88
C PHE A 80 15.50 4.64 -2.90
N ARG A 81 15.52 3.41 -3.44
CA ARG A 81 16.75 2.62 -3.53
C ARG A 81 17.86 3.30 -4.32
N SER A 82 17.49 3.90 -5.46
CA SER A 82 18.45 4.62 -6.30
C SER A 82 19.01 5.89 -5.64
N ALA A 83 18.31 6.46 -4.67
CA ALA A 83 18.78 7.63 -3.93
C ALA A 83 19.84 7.28 -2.87
N CYS A 84 19.96 6.01 -2.48
CA CYS A 84 20.99 5.54 -1.57
C CYS A 84 22.25 5.14 -2.38
N THR A 85 23.26 6.01 -2.42
CA THR A 85 24.50 5.83 -3.20
C THR A 85 25.64 5.12 -2.44
N GLY A 86 25.37 4.58 -1.25
CA GLY A 86 26.37 3.83 -0.47
C GLY A 86 26.16 2.33 -0.53
N ALA A 87 27.25 1.56 -0.64
CA ALA A 87 27.24 0.10 -0.48
C ALA A 87 27.01 -0.28 1.00
N HIS A 88 25.78 -0.08 1.48
CA HIS A 88 25.41 -0.41 2.85
C HIS A 88 25.12 -1.92 2.95
N ARG A 89 26.03 -2.65 3.61
CA ARG A 89 25.91 -4.09 3.84
C ARG A 89 25.00 -4.41 5.04
N SER A 90 23.95 -3.60 5.28
CA SER A 90 23.02 -3.84 6.38
C SER A 90 21.97 -4.88 6.01
N ALA A 91 21.46 -5.60 7.01
CA ALA A 91 20.43 -6.61 6.81
C ALA A 91 19.11 -6.01 6.28
N ALA A 92 18.80 -4.77 6.69
CA ALA A 92 17.62 -4.06 6.24
C ALA A 92 17.68 -3.72 4.74
N VAL A 93 18.86 -3.32 4.25
CA VAL A 93 19.09 -3.05 2.82
C VAL A 93 18.96 -4.33 1.99
N ARG A 94 19.58 -5.44 2.42
CA ARG A 94 19.46 -6.74 1.72
C ARG A 94 18.01 -7.20 1.62
N LYS A 95 17.27 -7.17 2.72
CA LYS A 95 15.84 -7.53 2.74
C LYS A 95 15.02 -6.67 1.78
N PHE A 96 15.35 -5.39 1.69
CA PHE A 96 14.66 -4.48 0.79
C PHE A 96 14.94 -4.81 -0.69
N ASP A 97 16.20 -5.13 -1.00
CA ASP A 97 16.61 -5.53 -2.34
C ASP A 97 15.94 -6.86 -2.74
N ASP A 98 15.85 -7.82 -1.81
CA ASP A 98 15.15 -9.09 -2.02
C ASP A 98 13.65 -8.87 -2.32
N LEU A 99 12.99 -7.95 -1.58
CA LEU A 99 11.59 -7.60 -1.81
C LEU A 99 11.38 -6.90 -3.15
N ILE A 100 12.27 -5.99 -3.56
CA ILE A 100 12.20 -5.38 -4.89
C ILE A 100 12.36 -6.44 -5.98
N HIS A 101 13.30 -7.37 -5.80
CA HIS A 101 13.52 -8.44 -6.77
C HIS A 101 12.30 -9.37 -6.87
N SER A 102 11.73 -9.77 -5.74
CA SER A 102 10.51 -10.59 -5.69
C SER A 102 9.29 -9.89 -6.30
N SER A 103 9.23 -8.56 -6.30
CA SER A 103 8.12 -7.83 -6.94
C SER A 103 8.14 -7.87 -8.47
N TYR A 104 9.23 -8.35 -9.08
CA TYR A 104 9.37 -8.52 -10.53
C TYR A 104 9.01 -9.92 -11.02
N LEU A 105 9.01 -10.92 -10.14
CA LEU A 105 8.69 -12.32 -10.44
C LEU A 105 7.20 -12.58 -10.19
#